data_AF-A0A8D2QSY9-F1
#
_entry.id   AF-A0A8D2QSY9-F1
#
_cell.length_a   1.000
_cell.length_b   1.000
_cell.length_c   1.000
_cell.angle_alpha   90.00
_cell.angle_beta   90.00
_cell.angle_gamma   90.00
#
_symmetry.space_group_name_H-M   'P 1'
#
loop_
_entity.id
_entity.type
_entity.pdbx_description
1 polymer ?
#
loop_
_entity_poly.entity_id
_entity_poly.type
_entity_poly.pdbx_seq_one_letter_code
_entity_poly.pdbx_strand_id
1 'polypeptide(L)'
;MAEAQLYAKVANKHRGRSSSALLEPLLAKGFPAHIAQKALVATGQKTTEDAVKWLHSHCNDPSLDDPIPQEYALYLCPTGRLHSRLQDFWKESKRQCGKNRAHEVFPHITLCDFFTCEDQKVELLYDILKRVGDSFSQSFPPSISLTLHASPSYLGFFIDDSQANVFKSFAAAFASEASALADCHVKPSLKQFHLTLAHRFYPHHQKTLEQLAKCINPGEPCQWVAALYSRDMRFVYYQTLRALFQYKPQNIDELMINAGDLIYVNPAQQSDVSEGWVIGTSHRTGCRGFLPENYTERAHEADTWVKHRHLLCETNITQLLPSLCHSKISCLVSGKYYRADLNFPSSLPRQKDSMKQFECDPPLSCCGIFQSRLIGKLDIILLQIPETLEKASKF
;
A
#
# COMPACT_ATOMS: atom_id res chain seq x y z
N MET A 1 30.14 -20.78 -19.45
CA MET A 1 30.06 -19.79 -20.54
C MET A 1 28.95 -20.20 -21.50
N ALA A 2 27.70 -19.76 -21.27
CA ALA A 2 26.59 -19.77 -22.25
C ALA A 2 25.29 -19.13 -21.69
N GLU A 3 25.34 -18.16 -20.78
CA GLU A 3 24.09 -17.60 -20.18
C GLU A 3 24.10 -16.07 -19.93
N ALA A 4 25.14 -15.36 -20.37
CA ALA A 4 25.29 -13.92 -20.10
C ALA A 4 25.10 -13.01 -21.35
N GLN A 5 24.51 -13.53 -22.44
CA GLN A 5 24.44 -12.80 -23.73
C GLN A 5 23.03 -12.54 -24.27
N LEU A 6 21.97 -12.65 -23.48
CA LEU A 6 20.60 -12.33 -23.96
C LEU A 6 20.09 -10.90 -23.69
N TYR A 7 20.86 -10.05 -23.01
CA TYR A 7 20.38 -8.70 -22.62
C TYR A 7 21.24 -7.54 -23.17
N ALA A 8 21.88 -7.73 -24.31
CA ALA A 8 22.61 -6.66 -24.99
C ALA A 8 22.07 -6.44 -26.40
N LYS A 9 20.99 -5.64 -26.50
CA LYS A 9 20.65 -4.76 -27.64
C LYS A 9 19.19 -4.29 -27.57
N VAL A 10 18.91 -3.27 -26.77
CA VAL A 10 17.92 -2.23 -27.13
C VAL A 10 18.37 -0.92 -26.50
N ALA A 11 19.33 -0.24 -27.13
CA ALA A 11 19.62 1.16 -26.86
C ALA A 11 19.15 2.00 -28.04
N ASN A 12 18.41 3.07 -27.73
CA ASN A 12 18.00 4.19 -28.58
C ASN A 12 16.90 3.95 -29.63
N LYS A 13 15.64 4.20 -29.23
CA LYS A 13 14.83 5.33 -29.75
C LYS A 13 13.41 5.32 -29.14
N HIS A 14 13.19 6.12 -28.11
CA HIS A 14 11.88 6.74 -27.88
C HIS A 14 12.09 8.19 -27.41
N ARG A 15 12.20 9.09 -28.40
CA ARG A 15 11.92 10.51 -28.18
C ARG A 15 10.40 10.67 -28.19
N GLY A 16 9.84 11.24 -27.12
CA GLY A 16 8.47 11.74 -27.12
C GLY A 16 7.61 11.27 -25.94
N ARG A 17 7.99 11.62 -24.71
CA ARG A 17 7.04 11.79 -23.61
C ARG A 17 7.66 12.77 -22.62
N SER A 18 6.85 13.67 -22.07
CA SER A 18 7.27 14.63 -21.03
C SER A 18 8.12 13.89 -20.02
N SER A 19 9.38 14.28 -19.88
CA SER A 19 10.20 13.77 -18.79
C SER A 19 9.46 14.00 -17.48
N SER A 20 9.45 12.97 -16.63
CA SER A 20 8.76 13.03 -15.34
C SER A 20 9.24 14.27 -14.59
N ALA A 21 8.31 15.02 -13.98
CA ALA A 21 8.65 16.20 -13.18
C ALA A 21 9.65 15.88 -12.05
N LEU A 22 9.71 14.62 -11.62
CA LEU A 22 10.65 14.13 -10.61
C LEU A 22 12.04 13.73 -11.18
N LEU A 23 12.13 13.43 -12.48
CA LEU A 23 13.36 12.97 -13.14
C LEU A 23 14.26 14.15 -13.52
N GLU A 24 13.69 15.21 -14.08
CA GLU A 24 14.45 16.39 -14.53
C GLU A 24 15.40 16.98 -13.45
N PRO A 25 14.99 17.14 -12.18
CA PRO A 25 15.89 17.66 -11.15
C PRO A 25 17.06 16.71 -10.82
N LEU A 26 16.88 15.40 -11.00
CA LEU A 26 17.96 14.42 -10.81
C LEU A 26 18.96 14.49 -11.96
N LEU A 27 18.48 14.62 -13.20
CA LEU A 27 19.33 14.81 -14.37
C LEU A 27 20.12 16.12 -14.27
N ALA A 28 19.48 17.21 -13.83
CA ALA A 28 20.12 18.50 -13.59
C ALA A 28 21.23 18.44 -12.51
N LYS A 29 21.13 17.49 -11.57
CA LYS A 29 22.18 17.19 -10.57
C LYS A 29 23.32 16.31 -11.13
N GLY A 30 23.22 15.88 -12.39
CA GLY A 30 24.25 15.10 -13.07
C GLY A 30 24.13 13.58 -12.91
N PHE A 31 23.03 13.07 -12.33
CA PHE A 31 22.83 11.63 -12.23
C PHE A 31 22.50 11.03 -13.63
N PRO A 32 23.10 9.89 -14.01
CA PRO A 32 22.71 9.18 -15.23
C PRO A 32 21.23 8.83 -15.22
N ALA A 33 20.57 8.91 -16.38
CA ALA A 33 19.12 8.76 -16.48
C ALA A 33 18.60 7.41 -15.95
N HIS A 34 19.29 6.30 -16.24
CA HIS A 34 18.89 4.97 -15.76
C HIS A 34 19.02 4.86 -14.24
N ILE A 35 20.07 5.44 -13.65
CA ILE A 35 20.27 5.48 -12.19
C ILE A 35 19.25 6.37 -11.48
N ALA A 36 18.99 7.55 -12.05
CA ALA A 36 17.95 8.45 -11.52
C ALA A 36 16.57 7.79 -11.54
N GLN A 37 16.24 7.09 -12.63
CA GLN A 37 14.99 6.36 -12.75
C GLN A 37 14.90 5.19 -11.76
N LYS A 38 15.96 4.40 -11.61
CA LYS A 38 16.03 3.33 -10.60
C LYS A 38 15.76 3.87 -9.19
N ALA A 39 16.37 4.98 -8.82
CA ALA A 39 16.18 5.60 -7.51
C ALA A 39 14.74 6.11 -7.29
N LEU A 40 14.15 6.72 -8.32
CA LEU A 40 12.74 7.11 -8.27
C LEU A 40 11.84 5.90 -8.02
N VAL A 41 12.06 4.82 -8.75
CA VAL A 41 11.25 3.61 -8.60
C VAL A 41 11.48 2.95 -7.22
N ALA A 42 12.72 2.85 -6.75
CA ALA A 42 13.08 2.32 -5.42
C ALA A 42 12.50 3.13 -4.25
N THR A 43 12.06 4.36 -4.50
CA THR A 43 11.43 5.23 -3.50
C THR A 43 9.92 5.42 -3.73
N GLY A 44 9.35 4.72 -4.71
CA GLY A 44 7.92 4.74 -5.00
C GLY A 44 7.46 5.96 -5.80
N GLN A 45 8.41 6.69 -6.41
CA GLN A 45 8.21 7.94 -7.14
C GLN A 45 7.39 8.94 -6.33
N LYS A 46 7.82 9.16 -5.07
CA LYS A 46 7.17 10.06 -4.11
C LYS A 46 7.69 11.48 -4.25
N THR A 47 9.00 11.66 -4.08
CA THR A 47 9.66 12.97 -4.11
C THR A 47 11.03 12.85 -4.75
N THR A 48 11.54 13.96 -5.29
CA THR A 48 12.92 14.03 -5.78
C THR A 48 13.91 13.89 -4.62
N GLU A 49 13.59 14.44 -3.45
CA GLU A 49 14.44 14.42 -2.26
C GLU A 49 14.69 13.00 -1.74
N ASP A 50 13.64 12.17 -1.72
CA ASP A 50 13.76 10.75 -1.33
C ASP A 50 14.68 10.00 -2.29
N ALA A 51 14.51 10.20 -3.61
CA ALA A 51 15.35 9.57 -4.62
C ALA A 51 16.82 10.04 -4.52
N VAL A 52 17.06 11.34 -4.31
CA VAL A 52 18.41 11.87 -4.06
C VAL A 52 19.01 11.22 -2.81
N LYS A 53 18.27 11.12 -1.71
CA LYS A 53 18.75 10.48 -0.48
C LYS A 53 19.08 9.00 -0.69
N TRP A 54 18.25 8.30 -1.46
CA TRP A 54 18.49 6.91 -1.82
C TRP A 54 19.79 6.75 -2.63
N LEU A 55 20.00 7.60 -3.64
CA LEU A 55 21.23 7.61 -4.47
C LEU A 55 22.49 7.83 -3.63
N HIS A 56 22.46 8.81 -2.73
CA HIS A 56 23.59 9.05 -1.83
C HIS A 56 23.86 7.87 -0.90
N SER A 57 22.81 7.17 -0.46
CA SER A 57 22.97 5.99 0.40
C SER A 57 23.52 4.78 -0.35
N HIS A 58 23.23 4.67 -1.66
CA HIS A 58 23.66 3.58 -2.54
C HIS A 58 24.91 3.91 -3.36
N CYS A 59 25.64 4.97 -3.04
CA CYS A 59 26.82 5.39 -3.81
C CYS A 59 27.93 4.32 -3.89
N ASN A 60 27.93 3.37 -2.95
CA ASN A 60 28.85 2.23 -2.90
C ASN A 60 28.15 0.87 -3.19
N ASP A 61 26.92 0.87 -3.70
CA ASP A 61 26.25 -0.38 -4.14
C ASP A 61 26.94 -0.89 -5.43
N PRO A 62 27.60 -2.06 -5.39
CA PRO A 62 28.33 -2.60 -6.54
C PRO A 62 27.43 -2.97 -7.73
N SER A 63 26.13 -3.09 -7.49
CA SER A 63 25.10 -3.47 -8.47
C SER A 63 24.14 -2.31 -8.80
N LEU A 64 24.52 -1.07 -8.45
CA LEU A 64 23.71 0.12 -8.73
C LEU A 64 23.43 0.29 -10.22
N ASP A 65 24.41 -0.01 -11.08
CA ASP A 65 24.30 0.11 -12.54
C ASP A 65 23.66 -1.09 -13.24
N ASP A 66 23.44 -2.21 -12.53
CA ASP A 66 22.89 -3.42 -13.15
C ASP A 66 21.46 -3.16 -13.65
N PRO A 67 21.10 -3.54 -14.89
CA PRO A 67 19.77 -3.28 -15.45
C PRO A 67 18.71 -4.27 -14.94
N ILE A 68 18.66 -4.48 -13.62
CA ILE A 68 17.74 -5.40 -12.95
C ILE A 68 16.47 -4.62 -12.60
N PRO A 69 15.33 -4.92 -13.22
CA PRO A 69 14.07 -4.27 -12.91
C PRO A 69 13.56 -4.69 -11.53
N GLN A 70 12.65 -3.90 -10.97
CA GLN A 70 11.87 -4.33 -9.82
C GLN A 70 10.79 -5.33 -10.21
N GLU A 71 10.39 -6.13 -9.23
CA GLU A 71 9.25 -7.02 -9.35
C GLU A 71 8.05 -6.41 -8.63
N TYR A 72 6.89 -6.42 -9.28
CA TYR A 72 5.67 -5.75 -8.85
C TYR A 72 4.55 -6.74 -8.56
N ALA A 73 3.64 -6.34 -7.68
CA ALA A 73 2.37 -7.02 -7.48
C ALA A 73 1.25 -6.01 -7.24
N LEU A 74 0.07 -6.33 -7.77
CA LEU A 74 -1.16 -5.59 -7.51
C LEU A 74 -1.99 -6.35 -6.46
N TYR A 75 -2.25 -5.68 -5.34
CA TYR A 75 -2.98 -6.25 -4.21
C TYR A 75 -4.24 -5.46 -3.92
N LEU A 76 -5.28 -6.16 -3.47
CA LEU A 76 -6.45 -5.56 -2.86
C LEU A 76 -6.29 -5.65 -1.34
N CYS A 77 -6.16 -4.50 -0.68
CA CYS A 77 -5.83 -4.39 0.74
C CYS A 77 -7.04 -3.84 1.53
N PRO A 78 -7.43 -4.49 2.65
CA PRO A 78 -8.38 -3.91 3.57
C PRO A 78 -7.74 -2.78 4.37
N THR A 79 -8.53 -1.77 4.70
CA THR A 79 -8.14 -0.65 5.56
C THR A 79 -9.22 -0.40 6.63
N GLY A 80 -8.94 0.44 7.61
CA GLY A 80 -9.90 0.74 8.69
C GLY A 80 -10.03 -0.40 9.71
N ARG A 81 -11.24 -0.65 10.22
CA ARG A 81 -11.46 -1.54 11.37
C ARG A 81 -11.13 -3.00 11.08
N LEU A 82 -11.51 -3.50 9.90
CA LEU A 82 -11.17 -4.87 9.49
C LEU A 82 -9.65 -5.08 9.47
N HIS A 83 -8.89 -4.12 8.94
CA HIS A 83 -7.43 -4.16 8.94
C HIS A 83 -6.85 -4.28 10.36
N SER A 84 -7.33 -3.46 11.30
CA SER A 84 -6.88 -3.54 12.71
C SER A 84 -7.19 -4.91 13.33
N ARG A 85 -8.36 -5.49 13.04
CA ARG A 85 -8.71 -6.85 13.54
C ARG A 85 -7.83 -7.94 12.94
N LEU A 86 -7.44 -7.81 11.67
CA LEU A 86 -6.50 -8.73 11.03
C LEU A 86 -5.09 -8.61 11.65
N GLN A 87 -4.65 -7.40 11.98
CA GLN A 87 -3.39 -7.17 12.70
C GLN A 87 -3.42 -7.75 14.12
N ASP A 88 -4.52 -7.55 14.86
CA ASP A 88 -4.71 -8.15 16.19
C ASP A 88 -4.63 -9.68 16.11
N PHE A 89 -5.33 -10.28 15.13
CA PHE A 89 -5.25 -11.71 14.88
C PHE A 89 -3.81 -12.16 14.65
N TRP A 90 -3.05 -11.49 13.79
CA TRP A 90 -1.68 -11.88 13.49
C TRP A 90 -0.72 -11.72 14.65
N LYS A 91 -0.87 -10.65 15.43
CA LYS A 91 -0.10 -10.47 16.66
C LYS A 91 -0.33 -11.66 17.60
N GLU A 92 -1.59 -12.04 17.79
CA GLU A 92 -1.96 -13.10 18.72
C GLU A 92 -1.65 -14.50 18.20
N SER A 93 -1.86 -14.76 16.90
CA SER A 93 -1.49 -16.03 16.27
C SER A 93 0.02 -16.24 16.28
N LYS A 94 0.82 -15.19 16.04
CA LYS A 94 2.28 -15.27 16.16
C LYS A 94 2.71 -15.56 17.59
N ARG A 95 2.05 -14.97 18.59
CA ARG A 95 2.32 -15.20 20.01
C ARG A 95 2.02 -16.62 20.45
N GLN A 96 0.90 -17.20 20.02
CA GLN A 96 0.44 -18.51 20.47
C GLN A 96 0.94 -19.68 19.61
N CYS A 97 1.19 -19.46 18.31
CA CYS A 97 1.49 -20.51 17.34
C CYS A 97 2.81 -20.29 16.59
N GLY A 98 3.57 -19.25 16.93
CA GLY A 98 4.78 -18.87 16.23
C GLY A 98 4.54 -18.26 14.85
N LYS A 99 5.64 -17.87 14.18
CA LYS A 99 5.60 -17.25 12.85
C LYS A 99 5.29 -18.32 11.78
N ASN A 100 4.19 -18.15 11.06
CA ASN A 100 3.93 -18.81 9.77
C ASN A 100 4.09 -17.83 8.58
N ARG A 101 4.02 -18.35 7.34
CA ARG A 101 4.28 -17.58 6.11
C ARG A 101 3.29 -16.43 5.84
N ALA A 102 2.06 -16.48 6.36
CA ALA A 102 1.11 -15.38 6.19
C ALA A 102 1.61 -14.09 6.84
N HIS A 103 2.44 -14.19 7.90
CA HIS A 103 3.00 -13.03 8.57
C HIS A 103 4.11 -12.35 7.78
N GLU A 104 4.65 -12.92 6.69
CA GLU A 104 5.73 -12.28 5.94
C GLU A 104 5.26 -11.03 5.18
N VAL A 105 3.94 -10.89 4.99
CA VAL A 105 3.31 -9.80 4.23
C VAL A 105 2.14 -9.22 5.05
N PHE A 106 1.64 -8.05 4.64
CA PHE A 106 0.44 -7.41 5.19
C PHE A 106 -0.86 -8.11 4.73
N PRO A 107 -2.05 -7.87 5.33
CA PRO A 107 -3.28 -8.54 4.91
C PRO A 107 -3.68 -8.05 3.51
N HIS A 108 -3.88 -8.97 2.58
CA HIS A 108 -4.17 -8.66 1.18
C HIS A 108 -4.91 -9.79 0.47
N ILE A 109 -5.46 -9.46 -0.69
CA ILE A 109 -5.91 -10.40 -1.72
C ILE A 109 -5.05 -10.15 -2.98
N THR A 110 -4.49 -11.21 -3.54
CA THR A 110 -3.65 -11.16 -4.75
C THR A 110 -4.50 -11.02 -6.01
N LEU A 111 -4.37 -9.89 -6.72
CA LEU A 111 -5.10 -9.64 -7.96
C LEU A 111 -4.35 -10.15 -9.20
N CYS A 112 -3.03 -10.12 -9.19
CA CYS A 112 -2.19 -10.67 -10.24
C CYS A 112 -0.95 -11.37 -9.66
N ASP A 113 -0.35 -12.26 -10.44
CA ASP A 113 0.97 -12.80 -10.13
C ASP A 113 2.01 -11.66 -10.13
N PHE A 114 3.17 -11.92 -9.51
CA PHE A 114 4.31 -11.03 -9.62
C PHE A 114 4.74 -10.86 -11.08
N PHE A 115 5.12 -9.64 -11.45
CA PHE A 115 5.58 -9.29 -12.79
C PHE A 115 6.69 -8.25 -12.74
N THR A 116 7.55 -8.19 -13.75
CA THR A 116 8.61 -7.17 -13.84
C THR A 116 8.16 -6.00 -14.69
N CYS A 117 8.72 -4.82 -14.42
CA CYS A 117 8.56 -3.62 -15.24
C CYS A 117 9.88 -2.86 -15.28
N GLU A 118 10.30 -2.45 -16.47
CA GLU A 118 11.47 -1.59 -16.63
C GLU A 118 11.26 -0.24 -15.92
N ASP A 119 12.29 0.26 -15.26
CA ASP A 119 12.21 1.47 -14.42
C ASP A 119 11.63 2.69 -15.19
N GLN A 120 11.96 2.82 -16.49
CA GLN A 120 11.49 3.90 -17.36
C GLN A 120 10.00 3.81 -17.74
N LYS A 121 9.36 2.64 -17.57
CA LYS A 121 7.97 2.38 -17.94
C LYS A 121 7.01 2.42 -16.74
N VAL A 122 7.52 2.61 -15.52
CA VAL A 122 6.73 2.51 -14.28
C VAL A 122 5.64 3.57 -14.17
N GLU A 123 5.87 4.79 -14.66
CA GLU A 123 4.81 5.82 -14.72
C GLU A 123 3.64 5.39 -15.62
N LEU A 124 3.89 4.57 -16.65
CA LEU A 124 2.81 4.00 -17.46
C LEU A 124 1.93 3.07 -16.63
N LEU A 125 2.51 2.28 -15.71
CA LEU A 125 1.73 1.45 -14.80
C LEU A 125 0.83 2.27 -13.89
N TYR A 126 1.26 3.47 -13.49
CA TYR A 126 0.46 4.37 -12.66
C TYR A 126 -0.72 4.95 -13.45
N ASP A 127 -0.46 5.42 -14.66
CA ASP A 127 -1.50 5.89 -15.59
C ASP A 127 -2.53 4.79 -15.88
N ILE A 128 -2.07 3.56 -16.10
CA ILE A 128 -2.92 2.39 -16.36
C ILE A 128 -3.76 2.06 -15.14
N LEU A 129 -3.15 1.95 -13.95
CA LEU A 129 -3.88 1.67 -12.70
C LEU A 129 -4.97 2.72 -12.46
N LYS A 130 -4.65 4.00 -12.68
CA LYS A 130 -5.61 5.09 -12.55
C LYS A 130 -6.74 4.96 -13.59
N ARG A 131 -6.40 4.82 -14.87
CA ARG A 131 -7.39 4.75 -15.96
C ARG A 131 -8.33 3.55 -15.82
N VAL A 132 -7.78 2.36 -15.58
CA VAL A 132 -8.56 1.14 -15.34
C VAL A 132 -9.35 1.29 -14.04
N GLY A 133 -8.77 1.90 -13.01
CA GLY A 133 -9.51 2.21 -11.79
C GLY A 133 -10.73 3.08 -12.01
N ASP A 134 -10.55 4.19 -12.73
CA ASP A 134 -11.60 5.15 -13.07
C ASP A 134 -12.73 4.48 -13.87
N SER A 135 -12.41 3.58 -14.81
CA SER A 135 -13.41 2.85 -15.61
C SER A 135 -14.21 1.81 -14.82
N PHE A 136 -13.69 1.35 -13.67
CA PHE A 136 -14.39 0.43 -12.75
C PHE A 136 -15.04 1.12 -11.55
N SER A 137 -14.90 2.44 -11.40
CA SER A 137 -15.37 3.22 -10.23
C SER A 137 -16.87 3.07 -9.91
N GLN A 138 -17.71 2.72 -10.89
CA GLN A 138 -19.14 2.45 -10.68
C GLN A 138 -19.47 0.97 -10.47
N SER A 139 -18.53 0.08 -10.78
CA SER A 139 -18.73 -1.37 -10.76
C SER A 139 -18.23 -2.01 -9.46
N PHE A 140 -17.31 -1.36 -8.74
CA PHE A 140 -16.81 -1.89 -7.47
C PHE A 140 -17.96 -2.07 -6.45
N PRO A 141 -18.01 -3.19 -5.73
CA PRO A 141 -19.05 -3.43 -4.74
C PRO A 141 -18.88 -2.49 -3.54
N PRO A 142 -19.98 -1.99 -2.94
CA PRO A 142 -19.92 -1.09 -1.79
C PRO A 142 -19.38 -1.78 -0.51
N SER A 143 -19.47 -3.10 -0.44
CA SER A 143 -18.88 -3.93 0.60
C SER A 143 -18.47 -5.28 0.03
N ILE A 144 -17.43 -5.89 0.59
CA ILE A 144 -16.96 -7.22 0.22
C ILE A 144 -17.39 -8.21 1.30
N SER A 145 -18.17 -9.21 0.91
CA SER A 145 -18.55 -10.32 1.77
C SER A 145 -17.39 -11.31 1.87
N LEU A 146 -16.99 -11.60 3.11
CA LEU A 146 -15.88 -12.49 3.41
C LEU A 146 -16.37 -13.72 4.19
N THR A 147 -16.10 -14.90 3.66
CA THR A 147 -16.45 -16.18 4.29
C THR A 147 -15.19 -16.86 4.82
N LEU A 148 -15.15 -17.18 6.11
CA LEU A 148 -14.03 -17.90 6.71
C LEU A 148 -13.99 -19.34 6.21
N HIS A 149 -12.82 -19.77 5.73
CA HIS A 149 -12.56 -21.15 5.36
C HIS A 149 -11.33 -21.66 6.10
N ALA A 150 -11.44 -22.88 6.62
CA ALA A 150 -10.38 -23.58 7.30
C ALA A 150 -10.19 -24.96 6.67
N SER A 151 -8.94 -25.30 6.39
CA SER A 151 -8.53 -26.64 5.93
C SER A 151 -7.20 -27.01 6.60
N PRO A 152 -6.73 -28.26 6.50
CA PRO A 152 -5.48 -28.65 7.12
C PRO A 152 -4.32 -27.77 6.64
N SER A 153 -3.69 -27.05 7.57
CA SER A 153 -2.55 -26.16 7.28
C SER A 153 -2.88 -24.91 6.43
N TYR A 154 -4.16 -24.54 6.30
CA TYR A 154 -4.58 -23.28 5.67
C TYR A 154 -5.82 -22.68 6.35
N LEU A 155 -5.82 -21.37 6.51
CA LEU A 155 -6.90 -20.59 7.09
C LEU A 155 -6.98 -19.23 6.40
N GLY A 156 -8.16 -18.83 5.95
CA GLY A 156 -8.33 -17.57 5.23
C GLY A 156 -9.77 -17.20 4.97
N PHE A 157 -10.01 -15.96 4.58
CA PHE A 157 -11.30 -15.49 4.12
C PHE A 157 -11.39 -15.58 2.59
N PHE A 158 -12.53 -16.01 2.06
CA PHE A 158 -12.82 -16.00 0.63
C PHE A 158 -13.90 -14.98 0.30
N ILE A 159 -13.77 -14.36 -0.87
CA ILE A 159 -14.78 -13.44 -1.39
C ILE A 159 -15.89 -14.22 -2.10
N ASP A 160 -17.13 -13.76 -1.98
CA ASP A 160 -18.26 -14.27 -2.77
C ASP A 160 -17.99 -14.15 -4.29
N ASP A 161 -18.37 -15.18 -5.05
CA ASP A 161 -18.03 -15.27 -6.48
C ASP A 161 -18.61 -14.11 -7.30
N SER A 162 -19.80 -13.60 -6.96
CA SER A 162 -20.41 -12.49 -7.68
C SER A 162 -19.57 -11.20 -7.55
N GLN A 163 -19.05 -10.93 -6.37
CA GLN A 163 -18.21 -9.78 -6.08
C GLN A 163 -16.78 -9.98 -6.58
N ALA A 164 -16.25 -11.20 -6.47
CA ALA A 164 -14.92 -11.55 -6.96
C ALA A 164 -14.78 -11.35 -8.48
N ASN A 165 -15.85 -11.58 -9.25
CA ASN A 165 -15.84 -11.41 -10.70
C ASN A 165 -15.52 -9.97 -11.13
N VAL A 166 -16.01 -8.96 -10.41
CA VAL A 166 -15.68 -7.54 -10.71
C VAL A 166 -14.17 -7.32 -10.57
N PHE A 167 -13.56 -7.82 -9.49
CA PHE A 167 -12.13 -7.67 -9.26
C PHE A 167 -11.28 -8.52 -10.22
N LYS A 168 -11.78 -9.69 -10.67
CA LYS A 168 -11.13 -10.48 -11.73
C LYS A 168 -11.12 -9.72 -13.06
N SER A 169 -12.25 -9.12 -13.44
CA SER A 169 -12.33 -8.27 -14.64
C SER A 169 -11.42 -7.05 -14.55
N PHE A 170 -11.36 -6.40 -13.37
CA PHE A 170 -10.43 -5.30 -13.11
C PHE A 170 -8.97 -5.73 -13.26
N ALA A 171 -8.58 -6.85 -12.65
CA ALA A 171 -7.23 -7.39 -12.74
C ALA A 171 -6.86 -7.78 -14.19
N ALA A 172 -7.79 -8.36 -14.93
CA ALA A 172 -7.60 -8.71 -16.34
C ALA A 172 -7.44 -7.47 -17.23
N ALA A 173 -8.23 -6.42 -17.01
CA ALA A 173 -8.10 -5.15 -17.72
C ALA A 173 -6.74 -4.49 -17.44
N PHE A 174 -6.34 -4.42 -16.16
CA PHE A 174 -5.01 -3.93 -15.78
C PHE A 174 -3.89 -4.74 -16.46
N ALA A 175 -3.97 -6.07 -16.43
CA ALA A 175 -2.97 -6.93 -17.04
C ALA A 175 -2.88 -6.72 -18.56
N SER A 176 -4.03 -6.60 -19.23
CA SER A 176 -4.10 -6.36 -20.68
C SER A 176 -3.48 -5.01 -21.06
N GLU A 177 -3.81 -3.93 -20.34
CA GLU A 177 -3.24 -2.60 -20.61
C GLU A 177 -1.75 -2.53 -20.25
N ALA A 178 -1.32 -3.13 -19.14
CA ALA A 178 0.09 -3.20 -18.75
C ALA A 178 0.94 -3.93 -19.78
N SER A 179 0.43 -5.03 -20.33
CA SER A 179 1.07 -5.75 -21.44
C SER A 179 1.15 -4.89 -22.70
N ALA A 180 0.05 -4.23 -23.09
CA ALA A 180 -0.01 -3.46 -24.33
C ALA A 180 0.80 -2.16 -24.31
N LEU A 181 0.87 -1.47 -23.17
CA LEU A 181 1.42 -0.11 -23.07
C LEU A 181 2.76 -0.05 -22.35
N ALA A 182 3.03 -0.97 -21.42
CA ALA A 182 4.25 -1.01 -20.62
C ALA A 182 5.08 -2.26 -20.88
N ASP A 183 4.69 -3.12 -21.84
CA ASP A 183 5.40 -4.36 -22.18
C ASP A 183 5.61 -5.28 -20.96
N CYS A 184 4.65 -5.26 -20.03
CA CYS A 184 4.70 -6.02 -18.79
C CYS A 184 3.92 -7.33 -18.94
N HIS A 185 4.56 -8.47 -18.68
CA HIS A 185 3.90 -9.77 -18.69
C HIS A 185 3.13 -10.03 -17.39
N VAL A 186 1.97 -9.38 -17.25
CA VAL A 186 1.09 -9.52 -16.10
C VAL A 186 0.12 -10.69 -16.30
N LYS A 187 0.04 -11.59 -15.32
CA LYS A 187 -0.96 -12.67 -15.30
C LYS A 187 -2.00 -12.38 -14.22
N PRO A 188 -3.28 -12.12 -14.57
CA PRO A 188 -4.33 -11.95 -13.57
C PRO A 188 -4.56 -13.26 -12.80
N SER A 189 -4.87 -13.15 -11.51
CA SER A 189 -5.10 -14.31 -10.66
C SER A 189 -6.38 -15.04 -11.09
N LEU A 190 -6.22 -16.31 -11.48
CA LEU A 190 -7.33 -17.20 -11.86
C LEU A 190 -7.91 -17.96 -10.67
N LYS A 191 -7.23 -17.92 -9.51
CA LYS A 191 -7.66 -18.59 -8.29
C LYS A 191 -8.85 -17.87 -7.68
N GLN A 192 -9.60 -18.56 -6.82
CA GLN A 192 -10.60 -17.90 -6.00
C GLN A 192 -9.92 -16.86 -5.11
N PHE A 193 -10.46 -15.65 -5.08
CA PHE A 193 -9.87 -14.54 -4.33
C PHE A 193 -10.03 -14.77 -2.83
N HIS A 194 -8.91 -14.69 -2.14
CA HIS A 194 -8.82 -14.99 -0.72
C HIS A 194 -7.84 -14.06 -0.02
N LEU A 195 -8.16 -13.76 1.24
CA LEU A 195 -7.28 -13.12 2.20
C LEU A 195 -6.74 -14.21 3.12
N THR A 196 -5.44 -14.46 3.05
CA THR A 196 -4.80 -15.50 3.86
C THR A 196 -4.59 -15.02 5.29
N LEU A 197 -5.06 -15.79 6.28
CA LEU A 197 -4.81 -15.55 7.70
C LEU A 197 -3.60 -16.37 8.19
N ALA A 198 -3.52 -17.64 7.81
CA ALA A 198 -2.41 -18.49 8.17
C ALA A 198 -2.27 -19.61 7.14
N HIS A 199 -1.04 -20.00 6.80
CA HIS A 199 -0.81 -21.17 5.96
C HIS A 199 0.54 -21.82 6.26
N ARG A 200 0.66 -23.11 5.91
CA ARG A 200 1.84 -23.95 6.20
C ARG A 200 2.22 -23.95 7.69
N PHE A 201 1.22 -23.94 8.57
CA PHE A 201 1.39 -24.09 10.01
C PHE A 201 1.25 -25.56 10.43
N TYR A 202 1.80 -25.91 11.59
CA TYR A 202 1.71 -27.28 12.10
C TYR A 202 0.28 -27.68 12.47
N PRO A 203 -0.12 -28.95 12.26
CA PRO A 203 -1.50 -29.40 12.54
C PRO A 203 -2.00 -29.12 13.97
N HIS A 204 -1.12 -29.15 14.98
CA HIS A 204 -1.49 -28.88 16.37
C HIS A 204 -1.90 -27.42 16.63
N HIS A 205 -1.55 -26.48 15.73
CA HIS A 205 -1.98 -25.09 15.81
C HIS A 205 -3.38 -24.83 15.22
N GLN A 206 -3.95 -25.79 14.48
CA GLN A 206 -5.22 -25.61 13.74
C GLN A 206 -6.35 -25.07 14.63
N LYS A 207 -6.61 -25.73 15.77
CA LYS A 207 -7.71 -25.39 16.67
C LYS A 207 -7.58 -23.97 17.22
N THR A 208 -6.38 -23.58 17.64
CA THR A 208 -6.09 -22.24 18.18
C THR A 208 -6.29 -21.17 17.11
N LEU A 209 -5.76 -21.39 15.90
CA LEU A 209 -5.89 -20.46 14.79
C LEU A 209 -7.36 -20.27 14.37
N GLU A 210 -8.13 -21.36 14.27
CA GLU A 210 -9.56 -21.29 13.98
C GLU A 210 -10.35 -20.53 15.04
N GLN A 211 -10.03 -20.72 16.33
CA GLN A 211 -10.67 -19.98 17.42
C GLN A 211 -10.38 -18.48 17.34
N LEU A 212 -9.12 -18.11 17.07
CA LEU A 212 -8.74 -16.70 16.88
C LEU A 212 -9.42 -16.08 15.65
N ALA A 213 -9.50 -16.83 14.53
CA ALA A 213 -10.11 -16.31 13.30
C ALA A 213 -11.62 -16.10 13.43
N LYS A 214 -12.32 -16.92 14.24
CA LYS A 214 -13.75 -16.74 14.55
C LYS A 214 -14.06 -15.43 15.30
N CYS A 215 -13.06 -14.84 15.96
CA CYS A 215 -13.21 -13.54 16.64
C CYS A 215 -13.14 -12.35 15.66
N ILE A 216 -12.75 -12.57 14.40
CA ILE A 216 -12.73 -11.53 13.38
C ILE A 216 -14.14 -11.44 12.79
N ASN A 217 -14.79 -10.29 12.95
CA ASN A 217 -16.05 -10.00 12.29
C ASN A 217 -15.79 -9.55 10.84
N PRO A 218 -16.13 -10.34 9.81
CA PRO A 218 -15.91 -9.96 8.41
C PRO A 218 -16.77 -8.78 7.95
N GLY A 219 -17.88 -8.49 8.67
CA GLY A 219 -18.77 -7.37 8.37
C GLY A 219 -18.32 -6.02 8.95
N GLU A 220 -17.13 -5.94 9.56
CA GLU A 220 -16.57 -4.68 10.05
C GLU A 220 -16.45 -3.66 8.89
N PRO A 221 -16.76 -2.36 9.14
CA PRO A 221 -16.54 -1.32 8.15
C PRO A 221 -15.09 -1.33 7.64
N CYS A 222 -14.95 -1.47 6.33
CA CYS A 222 -13.68 -1.61 5.64
C CYS A 222 -13.73 -0.87 4.31
N GLN A 223 -12.70 -0.07 4.04
CA GLN A 223 -12.43 0.43 2.70
C GLN A 223 -11.39 -0.47 2.05
N TRP A 224 -11.60 -0.78 0.78
CA TRP A 224 -10.72 -1.64 0.01
C TRP A 224 -9.89 -0.81 -0.96
N VAL A 225 -8.60 -1.05 -0.96
CA VAL A 225 -7.64 -0.29 -1.76
C VAL A 225 -6.90 -1.25 -2.69
N ALA A 226 -7.00 -1.03 -3.99
CA ALA A 226 -6.10 -1.66 -4.96
C ALA A 226 -4.77 -0.90 -4.94
N ALA A 227 -3.67 -1.55 -4.54
CA ALA A 227 -2.38 -0.91 -4.37
C ALA A 227 -1.28 -1.70 -5.09
N LEU A 228 -0.45 -0.95 -5.82
CA LEU A 228 0.73 -1.48 -6.49
C LEU A 228 1.92 -1.43 -5.52
N TYR A 229 2.56 -2.59 -5.34
CA TYR A 229 3.77 -2.73 -4.55
C TYR A 229 4.90 -3.23 -5.43
N SER A 230 6.13 -2.93 -5.05
CA SER A 230 7.32 -3.54 -5.63
C SER A 230 8.26 -4.09 -4.57
N ARG A 231 9.14 -4.97 -5.02
CA ARG A 231 10.30 -5.47 -4.29
C ARG A 231 11.50 -5.58 -5.22
N ASP A 232 12.68 -5.59 -4.63
CA ASP A 232 13.93 -5.78 -5.36
C ASP A 232 14.07 -7.23 -5.82
N MET A 233 14.15 -7.43 -7.14
CA MET A 233 14.21 -8.75 -7.76
C MET A 233 15.47 -9.53 -7.35
N ARG A 234 16.56 -8.85 -6.96
CA ARG A 234 17.81 -9.47 -6.51
C ARG A 234 17.62 -10.33 -5.25
N PHE A 235 16.64 -9.97 -4.42
CA PHE A 235 16.51 -10.49 -3.06
C PHE A 235 15.23 -11.30 -2.81
N VAL A 236 14.51 -11.71 -3.88
CA VAL A 236 13.22 -12.44 -3.79
C VAL A 236 13.31 -13.73 -2.97
N TYR A 237 14.46 -14.41 -2.96
CA TYR A 237 14.68 -15.64 -2.21
C TYR A 237 15.52 -15.45 -0.95
N TYR A 238 15.79 -14.20 -0.56
CA TYR A 238 16.60 -13.88 0.60
C TYR A 238 15.71 -13.78 1.83
N GLN A 239 16.28 -14.15 2.97
CA GLN A 239 15.69 -13.86 4.26
C GLN A 239 15.92 -12.38 4.59
N THR A 240 14.91 -11.72 5.17
CA THR A 240 15.07 -10.34 5.68
C THR A 240 15.32 -10.38 7.18
N LEU A 241 16.39 -9.72 7.62
CA LEU A 241 16.73 -9.48 9.02
C LEU A 241 16.54 -8.00 9.34
N ARG A 242 16.28 -7.69 10.62
CA ARG A 242 16.27 -6.35 11.19
C ARG A 242 17.37 -6.24 12.23
N ALA A 243 18.20 -5.21 12.12
CA ALA A 243 19.21 -4.89 13.12
C ALA A 243 18.55 -4.34 14.39
N LEU A 244 18.89 -4.93 15.54
CA LEU A 244 18.46 -4.50 16.87
C LEU A 244 19.43 -3.47 17.46
N PHE A 245 20.71 -3.57 17.10
CA PHE A 245 21.78 -2.73 17.63
C PHE A 245 22.63 -2.16 16.50
N GLN A 246 23.36 -1.09 16.81
CA GLN A 246 24.37 -0.57 15.91
C GLN A 246 25.64 -1.44 15.98
N TYR A 247 26.27 -1.64 14.83
CA TYR A 247 27.57 -2.27 14.71
C TYR A 247 28.47 -1.45 13.78
N LYS A 248 29.68 -1.14 14.26
CA LYS A 248 30.71 -0.45 13.49
C LYS A 248 31.73 -1.48 13.00
N PRO A 249 32.03 -1.55 11.69
CA PRO A 249 33.04 -2.43 11.14
C PRO A 249 34.40 -2.22 11.80
N GLN A 250 35.05 -3.32 12.17
CA GLN A 250 36.46 -3.42 12.54
C GLN A 250 37.32 -3.83 11.35
N ASN A 251 36.76 -4.59 10.41
CA ASN A 251 37.41 -5.03 9.18
C ASN A 251 36.71 -4.48 7.92
N ILE A 252 37.41 -4.50 6.78
CA ILE A 252 36.92 -3.92 5.51
C ILE A 252 35.77 -4.71 4.86
N ASP A 253 35.65 -5.99 5.21
CA ASP A 253 34.64 -6.93 4.72
C ASP A 253 33.40 -6.98 5.63
N GLU A 254 33.39 -6.21 6.72
CA GLU A 254 32.27 -6.11 7.65
C GLU A 254 31.29 -5.00 7.25
N LEU A 255 30.01 -5.27 7.46
CA LEU A 255 28.90 -4.39 7.11
C LEU A 255 28.53 -3.50 8.30
N MET A 256 28.54 -2.19 8.08
CA MET A 256 28.00 -1.23 9.04
C MET A 256 26.48 -1.34 9.11
N ILE A 257 25.94 -1.56 10.31
CA ILE A 257 24.50 -1.58 10.57
C ILE A 257 24.13 -0.64 11.71
N ASN A 258 22.96 -0.02 11.60
CA ASN A 258 22.34 0.80 12.64
C ASN A 258 21.06 0.11 13.11
N ALA A 259 20.60 0.42 14.32
CA ALA A 259 19.34 -0.10 14.83
C ALA A 259 18.17 0.26 13.89
N GLY A 260 17.37 -0.74 13.54
CA GLY A 260 16.25 -0.64 12.60
C GLY A 260 16.60 -0.95 11.15
N ASP A 261 17.88 -1.13 10.79
CA ASP A 261 18.26 -1.47 9.41
C ASP A 261 17.72 -2.82 8.98
N LEU A 262 17.32 -2.91 7.71
CA LEU A 262 16.93 -4.16 7.07
C LEU A 262 18.10 -4.73 6.27
N ILE A 263 18.31 -6.04 6.38
CA ILE A 263 19.43 -6.76 5.76
C ILE A 263 18.89 -7.98 5.02
N TYR A 264 19.28 -8.13 3.77
CA TYR A 264 19.01 -9.32 2.97
C TYR A 264 20.10 -10.36 3.21
N VAL A 265 19.71 -11.57 3.57
CA VAL A 265 20.61 -12.69 3.83
C VAL A 265 20.24 -13.86 2.93
N ASN A 266 21.19 -14.32 2.12
CA ASN A 266 21.00 -15.51 1.29
C ASN A 266 21.23 -16.77 2.15
N PRO A 267 20.21 -17.61 2.42
CA PRO A 267 20.38 -18.79 3.25
C PRO A 267 21.39 -19.80 2.66
N ALA A 268 21.57 -19.83 1.34
CA ALA A 268 22.47 -20.76 0.67
C ALA A 268 23.96 -20.38 0.81
N GLN A 269 24.27 -19.15 1.23
CA GLN A 269 25.64 -18.64 1.35
C GLN A 269 26.14 -18.56 2.80
N GLN A 270 25.44 -19.20 3.75
CA GLN A 270 25.78 -19.14 5.17
C GLN A 270 26.60 -20.32 5.67
N SER A 271 26.79 -21.39 4.88
CA SER A 271 27.49 -22.60 5.32
C SER A 271 28.97 -22.36 5.65
N ASP A 272 29.58 -21.38 4.98
CA ASP A 272 31.02 -21.12 5.06
C ASP A 272 31.35 -19.93 5.97
N VAL A 273 30.34 -19.40 6.68
CA VAL A 273 30.48 -18.25 7.57
C VAL A 273 30.85 -18.74 8.98
N SER A 274 31.76 -18.01 9.64
CA SER A 274 32.15 -18.32 11.01
C SER A 274 30.96 -18.21 11.96
N GLU A 275 30.95 -19.04 13.01
CA GLU A 275 29.90 -19.06 14.02
C GLU A 275 29.67 -17.65 14.63
N GLY A 276 28.40 -17.26 14.75
CA GLY A 276 27.98 -15.96 15.28
C GLY A 276 28.01 -14.80 14.27
N TRP A 277 28.44 -15.05 13.03
CA TRP A 277 28.42 -14.08 11.94
C TRP A 277 27.47 -14.50 10.83
N VAL A 278 26.98 -13.52 10.09
CA VAL A 278 26.18 -13.74 8.88
C VAL A 278 26.68 -12.80 7.79
N ILE A 279 26.63 -13.25 6.54
CA ILE A 279 26.90 -12.38 5.39
C ILE A 279 25.59 -11.87 4.80
N GLY A 280 25.46 -10.55 4.71
CA GLY A 280 24.23 -9.90 4.27
C GLY A 280 24.46 -8.65 3.42
N THR A 281 23.40 -8.22 2.75
CA THR A 281 23.37 -6.99 1.95
C THR A 281 22.43 -5.99 2.60
N SER A 282 22.91 -4.78 2.88
CA SER A 282 22.09 -3.71 3.47
C SER A 282 21.02 -3.25 2.49
N HIS A 283 19.75 -3.24 2.89
CA HIS A 283 18.68 -2.64 2.12
C HIS A 283 18.86 -1.12 1.95
N ARG A 284 19.53 -0.45 2.91
CA ARG A 284 19.72 1.00 2.89
C ARG A 284 20.82 1.44 1.93
N THR A 285 21.87 0.64 1.76
CA THR A 285 23.09 1.06 1.04
C THR A 285 23.47 0.15 -0.12
N GLY A 286 22.81 -1.00 -0.28
CA GLY A 286 23.18 -2.04 -1.25
C GLY A 286 24.55 -2.70 -0.99
N CYS A 287 25.28 -2.27 0.05
CA CYS A 287 26.59 -2.83 0.38
C CYS A 287 26.44 -4.21 1.02
N ARG A 288 27.38 -5.10 0.70
CA ARG A 288 27.46 -6.47 1.25
C ARG A 288 28.63 -6.59 2.21
N GLY A 289 28.45 -7.34 3.30
CA GLY A 289 29.53 -7.64 4.24
C GLY A 289 29.07 -8.53 5.40
N PHE A 290 30.02 -8.84 6.28
CA PHE A 290 29.76 -9.61 7.50
C PHE A 290 29.16 -8.75 8.61
N LEU A 291 28.19 -9.29 9.34
CA LEU A 291 27.59 -8.65 10.50
C LEU A 291 27.35 -9.67 11.62
N PRO A 292 27.33 -9.26 12.90
CA PRO A 292 27.02 -10.17 14.00
C PRO A 292 25.57 -10.66 13.93
N GLU A 293 25.37 -11.98 13.91
CA GLU A 293 24.03 -12.57 13.81
C GLU A 293 23.16 -12.20 15.02
N ASN A 294 23.75 -12.21 16.22
CA ASN A 294 23.10 -11.89 17.49
C ASN A 294 22.67 -10.41 17.61
N TYR A 295 23.03 -9.56 16.66
CA TYR A 295 22.60 -8.15 16.59
C TYR A 295 21.33 -7.99 15.76
N THR A 296 20.74 -9.10 15.29
CA THR A 296 19.62 -9.08 14.36
C THR A 296 18.47 -9.97 14.81
N GLU A 297 17.29 -9.71 14.26
CA GLU A 297 16.14 -10.61 14.35
C GLU A 297 15.47 -10.80 12.99
N ARG A 298 14.61 -11.80 12.84
CA ARG A 298 13.84 -11.99 11.60
C ARG A 298 12.83 -10.86 11.40
N ALA A 299 12.95 -10.14 10.29
CA ALA A 299 11.97 -9.15 9.86
C ALA A 299 10.86 -9.80 9.01
N HIS A 300 9.90 -8.99 8.57
CA HIS A 300 8.91 -9.40 7.57
C HIS A 300 9.44 -9.08 6.17
N GLU A 301 9.20 -9.95 5.20
CA GLU A 301 9.63 -9.71 3.81
C GLU A 301 9.10 -8.36 3.28
N ALA A 302 7.83 -8.07 3.54
CA ALA A 302 7.16 -6.85 3.09
C ALA A 302 7.68 -5.56 3.75
N ASP A 303 8.52 -5.64 4.80
CA ASP A 303 9.14 -4.45 5.40
C ASP A 303 10.09 -3.75 4.41
N THR A 304 10.58 -4.48 3.40
CA THR A 304 11.43 -3.93 2.33
C THR A 304 10.65 -3.54 1.06
N TRP A 305 9.35 -3.78 1.03
CA TRP A 305 8.55 -3.50 -0.16
C TRP A 305 8.19 -2.02 -0.26
N VAL A 306 8.12 -1.53 -1.49
CA VAL A 306 7.78 -0.15 -1.78
C VAL A 306 6.33 -0.07 -2.21
N LYS A 307 5.52 0.72 -1.51
CA LYS A 307 4.17 1.05 -1.94
C LYS A 307 4.22 2.21 -2.94
N HIS A 308 3.65 2.00 -4.12
CA HIS A 308 3.56 2.99 -5.18
C HIS A 308 2.20 3.69 -5.17
N ARG A 309 1.45 3.61 -6.28
CA ARG A 309 0.11 4.19 -6.43
C ARG A 309 -0.95 3.22 -5.93
N HIS A 310 -2.07 3.80 -5.53
CA HIS A 310 -3.21 3.06 -5.05
C HIS A 310 -4.50 3.73 -5.48
N LEU A 311 -5.56 2.94 -5.57
CA LEU A 311 -6.90 3.33 -5.94
C LEU A 311 -7.86 2.84 -4.85
N LEU A 312 -8.76 3.73 -4.41
CA LEU A 312 -9.86 3.36 -3.54
C LEU A 312 -10.96 2.67 -4.36
N CYS A 313 -11.28 1.42 -4.03
CA CYS A 313 -12.33 0.64 -4.68
C CYS A 313 -13.69 0.97 -4.07
N GLU A 314 -14.15 2.21 -4.23
CA GLU A 314 -15.47 2.65 -3.78
C GLU A 314 -16.42 2.87 -4.96
N THR A 315 -17.69 2.53 -4.77
CA THR A 315 -18.76 3.00 -5.63
C THR A 315 -19.01 4.48 -5.32
N ASN A 316 -19.04 5.35 -6.33
CA ASN A 316 -19.51 6.73 -6.16
C ASN A 316 -21.00 6.75 -5.77
N ILE A 317 -21.29 6.75 -4.46
CA ILE A 317 -22.67 6.85 -3.93
C ILE A 317 -23.33 8.19 -4.29
N THR A 318 -22.53 9.20 -4.64
CA THR A 318 -23.00 10.54 -5.06
C THR A 318 -23.83 10.54 -6.35
N GLN A 319 -23.74 9.51 -7.20
CA GLN A 319 -24.60 9.38 -8.39
C GLN A 319 -25.79 8.42 -8.21
N LEU A 320 -25.88 7.70 -7.08
CA LEU A 320 -27.04 6.87 -6.71
C LEU A 320 -28.08 7.63 -5.88
N LEU A 321 -27.85 8.91 -5.60
CA LEU A 321 -28.84 9.85 -5.07
C LEU A 321 -29.54 10.64 -6.21
N PRO A 322 -30.37 9.99 -7.04
CA PRO A 322 -31.60 10.65 -7.49
C PRO A 322 -32.85 10.21 -6.71
N SER A 323 -32.79 9.24 -5.80
CA SER A 323 -34.02 8.65 -5.21
C SER A 323 -34.06 8.50 -3.69
N LEU A 324 -32.97 8.76 -2.95
CA LEU A 324 -32.97 8.77 -1.48
C LEU A 324 -33.19 10.17 -0.85
N CYS A 325 -33.35 11.21 -1.68
CA CYS A 325 -33.75 12.55 -1.19
C CYS A 325 -35.26 12.69 -0.91
N HIS A 326 -36.08 11.65 -1.10
CA HIS A 326 -37.53 11.75 -0.89
C HIS A 326 -38.04 11.17 0.44
N SER A 327 -37.20 10.65 1.34
CA SER A 327 -37.69 10.07 2.60
C SER A 327 -37.05 10.54 3.90
N LYS A 328 -36.05 11.43 3.88
CA LYS A 328 -35.50 12.03 5.13
C LYS A 328 -35.06 13.49 5.00
N ILE A 329 -35.71 14.26 4.14
CA ILE A 329 -35.67 15.72 4.20
C ILE A 329 -37.10 16.18 4.48
N SER A 330 -37.26 17.04 5.48
CA SER A 330 -38.50 17.74 5.77
C SER A 330 -39.07 18.35 4.49
N CYS A 331 -40.19 17.80 4.03
CA CYS A 331 -40.88 18.29 2.84
C CYS A 331 -41.56 19.63 3.20
N LEU A 332 -41.16 20.70 2.53
CA LEU A 332 -41.93 21.96 2.52
C LEU A 332 -42.98 21.84 1.42
N VAL A 333 -44.16 21.35 1.79
CA VAL A 333 -45.37 21.52 0.98
C VAL A 333 -46.26 22.49 1.74
N SER A 334 -46.58 23.63 1.14
CA SER A 334 -47.52 24.64 1.65
C SER A 334 -47.07 25.49 2.85
N GLY A 335 -45.76 25.61 3.11
CA GLY A 335 -45.24 26.60 4.08
C GLY A 335 -45.57 26.32 5.56
N LYS A 336 -45.92 25.09 5.93
CA LYS A 336 -46.05 24.67 7.34
C LYS A 336 -45.11 23.51 7.66
N TYR A 337 -44.31 23.69 8.70
CA TYR A 337 -43.29 22.75 9.19
C TYR A 337 -43.91 21.73 10.16
N TYR A 338 -43.62 20.44 9.97
CA TYR A 338 -43.99 19.36 10.90
C TYR A 338 -42.74 18.63 11.41
N ARG A 339 -42.62 18.49 12.73
CA ARG A 339 -41.49 17.81 13.41
C ARG A 339 -41.74 16.33 13.56
N ALA A 340 -40.75 15.52 13.19
CA ALA A 340 -40.73 14.08 13.48
C ALA A 340 -39.83 13.71 14.68
N ASP A 341 -39.11 14.67 15.26
CA ASP A 341 -38.21 14.44 16.40
C ASP A 341 -38.56 15.40 17.55
N LEU A 342 -38.95 14.84 18.70
CA LEU A 342 -39.59 15.53 19.82
C LEU A 342 -38.62 16.34 20.71
N ASN A 343 -37.32 16.36 20.39
CA ASN A 343 -36.30 17.04 21.22
C ASN A 343 -35.77 18.37 20.65
N PHE A 344 -36.42 18.96 19.64
CA PHE A 344 -36.04 20.29 19.14
C PHE A 344 -36.84 21.42 19.83
N PRO A 345 -36.22 22.54 20.25
CA PRO A 345 -36.95 23.76 20.65
C PRO A 345 -37.61 24.41 19.43
N SER A 346 -38.82 24.99 19.57
CA SER A 346 -39.65 25.57 18.48
C SER A 346 -38.97 26.67 17.65
N SER A 347 -37.88 27.23 18.15
CA SER A 347 -36.99 28.13 17.41
C SER A 347 -35.55 27.99 17.95
N LEU A 348 -34.56 28.26 17.09
CA LEU A 348 -33.16 28.32 17.50
C LEU A 348 -32.92 29.58 18.35
N PRO A 349 -32.19 29.49 19.47
CA PRO A 349 -31.84 30.66 20.27
C PRO A 349 -31.02 31.65 19.44
N ARG A 350 -31.43 32.93 19.40
CA ARG A 350 -30.56 34.00 18.88
C ARG A 350 -29.55 34.33 19.97
N GLN A 351 -28.31 33.87 19.85
CA GLN A 351 -27.24 34.21 20.78
C GLN A 351 -26.25 35.17 20.13
N LYS A 352 -25.97 36.26 20.85
CA LYS A 352 -24.87 37.19 20.57
C LYS A 352 -23.59 36.54 21.09
N ASP A 353 -22.59 36.47 20.21
CA ASP A 353 -21.17 36.25 20.51
C ASP A 353 -20.62 34.81 20.61
N SER A 354 -20.02 34.41 19.48
CA SER A 354 -18.77 33.64 19.33
C SER A 354 -18.77 32.11 19.49
N MET A 355 -18.07 31.47 18.55
CA MET A 355 -17.81 30.03 18.36
C MET A 355 -17.40 29.22 19.61
N LYS A 356 -17.01 29.84 20.72
CA LYS A 356 -16.43 29.15 21.89
C LYS A 356 -17.43 28.32 22.69
N GLN A 357 -18.74 28.55 22.55
CA GLN A 357 -19.75 27.77 23.29
C GLN A 357 -20.16 26.46 22.60
N PHE A 358 -19.84 26.25 21.32
CA PHE A 358 -20.12 25.00 20.61
C PHE A 358 -19.30 23.80 21.14
N GLU A 359 -18.15 24.05 21.77
CA GLU A 359 -17.30 22.99 22.32
C GLU A 359 -17.88 22.37 23.61
N CYS A 360 -18.83 23.04 24.26
CA CYS A 360 -19.46 22.58 25.50
C CYS A 360 -20.84 21.93 25.29
N ASP A 361 -21.34 21.90 24.06
CA ASP A 361 -22.64 21.28 23.76
C ASP A 361 -22.51 19.74 23.70
N PRO A 362 -23.37 18.99 24.41
CA PRO A 362 -23.44 17.54 24.22
C PRO A 362 -23.84 17.23 22.77
N PRO A 363 -23.37 16.12 22.16
CA PRO A 363 -23.55 15.87 20.74
C PRO A 363 -25.04 15.74 20.39
N LEU A 364 -25.63 16.81 19.88
CA LEU A 364 -27.01 16.80 19.42
C LEU A 364 -27.09 16.18 18.03
N SER A 365 -27.47 14.89 18.03
CA SER A 365 -27.99 14.13 16.89
C SER A 365 -27.02 13.83 15.74
N CYS A 366 -27.43 12.86 14.91
CA CYS A 366 -26.77 12.45 13.67
C CYS A 366 -26.51 13.59 12.67
N CYS A 367 -27.21 14.72 12.77
CA CYS A 367 -26.93 15.92 11.97
C CYS A 367 -25.67 16.66 12.43
N GLY A 368 -25.40 16.74 13.74
CA GLY A 368 -24.18 17.37 14.26
C GLY A 368 -22.90 16.62 13.83
N ILE A 369 -22.97 15.29 13.74
CA ILE A 369 -21.88 14.44 13.23
C ILE A 369 -21.65 14.66 11.72
N PHE A 370 -22.71 14.91 10.95
CA PHE A 370 -22.62 15.20 9.52
C PHE A 370 -22.06 16.60 9.25
N GLN A 371 -22.53 17.61 9.98
CA GLN A 371 -22.06 18.99 9.85
C GLN A 371 -20.60 19.16 10.29
N SER A 372 -20.19 18.52 11.40
CA SER A 372 -18.78 18.50 11.82
C SER A 372 -17.86 17.83 10.80
N ARG A 373 -18.30 16.76 10.13
CA ARG A 373 -17.54 16.13 9.03
C ARG A 373 -17.43 17.01 7.79
N LEU A 374 -18.45 17.79 7.47
CA LEU A 374 -18.46 18.71 6.33
C LEU A 374 -17.56 19.92 6.58
N ILE A 375 -17.64 20.51 7.78
CA ILE A 375 -16.81 21.65 8.19
C ILE A 375 -15.35 21.24 8.28
N GLY A 376 -15.02 20.10 8.91
CA GLY A 376 -13.64 19.60 8.98
C GLY A 376 -13.03 19.24 7.61
N LYS A 377 -13.84 18.91 6.60
CA LYS A 377 -13.37 18.74 5.21
C LYS A 377 -13.19 20.07 4.48
N LEU A 378 -13.96 21.09 4.83
CA LEU A 378 -13.83 22.45 4.28
C LEU A 378 -12.59 23.17 4.80
N ASP A 379 -12.22 22.98 6.07
CA ASP A 379 -10.99 23.55 6.64
C ASP A 379 -9.72 22.94 6.02
N ILE A 380 -9.75 21.66 5.63
CA ILE A 380 -8.65 21.01 4.90
C ILE A 380 -8.49 21.59 3.49
N ILE A 381 -9.59 22.02 2.85
CA ILE A 381 -9.56 22.63 1.51
C ILE A 381 -9.11 24.09 1.58
N LEU A 382 -9.47 24.83 2.64
CA LEU A 382 -9.03 26.22 2.84
C LEU A 382 -7.53 26.34 3.17
N LEU A 383 -6.90 25.29 3.70
CA LEU A 383 -5.45 25.24 3.94
C LEU A 383 -4.61 24.94 2.68
N GLN A 384 -5.23 24.76 1.51
CA GLN A 384 -4.54 24.47 0.24
C GLN A 384 -4.69 25.56 -0.84
N ILE A 385 -5.18 26.75 -0.47
CA ILE A 385 -5.24 27.89 -1.40
C ILE A 385 -3.99 28.77 -1.18
N PRO A 386 -3.10 28.96 -2.17
CA PRO A 386 -2.01 29.93 -2.08
C PRO A 386 -2.57 31.36 -1.95
N GLU A 387 -2.00 32.15 -1.05
CA GLU A 387 -2.29 33.58 -0.86
C GLU A 387 -2.22 34.35 -2.20
N THR A 388 -3.37 34.63 -2.84
CA THR A 388 -3.44 35.59 -3.97
C THR A 388 -4.78 36.32 -4.08
N LEU A 389 -5.53 36.47 -3.00
CA LEU A 389 -6.80 37.24 -2.99
C LEU A 389 -6.84 38.32 -1.91
N GLU A 390 -5.75 39.08 -1.74
CA GLU A 390 -5.81 40.45 -1.22
C GLU A 390 -5.65 41.43 -2.38
N LYS A 391 -6.74 41.72 -3.10
CA LYS A 391 -6.89 42.97 -3.89
C LYS A 391 -8.27 43.27 -4.49
N ALA A 392 -9.34 42.64 -4.02
CA ALA A 392 -10.70 42.96 -4.49
C ALA A 392 -11.62 43.37 -3.33
N SER A 393 -11.26 44.43 -2.61
CA SER A 393 -12.16 45.17 -1.71
C SER A 393 -11.87 46.67 -1.75
N LYS A 394 -11.84 47.22 -2.97
CA LYS A 394 -12.13 48.63 -3.24
C LYS A 394 -12.83 48.69 -4.58
N PHE A 395 -14.17 48.65 -4.56
CA PHE A 395 -15.10 49.50 -5.31
C PHE A 395 -16.52 49.09 -4.94
#